data_AF-A0A9W7ACW8-F1
#
_entry.id   AF-A0A9W7ACW8-F1
#
_cell.length_a   1.000
_cell.length_b   1.000
_cell.length_c   1.000
_cell.angle_alpha   90.00
_cell.angle_beta   90.00
_cell.angle_gamma   90.00
#
_symmetry.space_group_name_H-M   'P 1'
#
loop_
_entity.id
_entity.type
_entity.pdbx_description
1 polymer ?
#
loop_
_entity_poly.entity_id
_entity_poly.type
_entity_poly.pdbx_seq_one_letter_code
_entity_poly.pdbx_strand_id
1 'polypeptide(L)'
;MLCRKIMFKRSLTASTSPMRKLRLPPLSSSSSSPSLLLRPFSSSNPLQPSISPSIQSSVLSTCSSLHASVMPLNTKIRGPLEKNSDKTTDLPFVFLVGNHSSGKSSFINHVLGRDVQTAGVAPTDDCFTVVSPGPKDIDQDGPALIGDPDMGFSNLRHFGPSLIHHTRLKIRENTNAPSFMMIDSPGMIDSPVTRETLGLSSSSRNNVMDRGYDFEGVVRWFAERADVILLFFDPDKPGTTGETLSILVNSLGGMDHKLYIVLNKADQFKKIHDFARAYGSLCWNLSKVIPRKDLPRIYTMCLPVKGEGEGSLKEGE
;
A
#
# COMPACT_ATOMS: atom_id res chain seq x y z
N MET A 1 1.93 22.13 35.82
CA MET A 1 2.37 23.53 35.93
C MET A 1 3.88 23.57 35.70
N LEU A 2 4.35 24.46 34.83
CA LEU A 2 5.75 24.80 34.53
C LEU A 2 6.49 24.02 33.41
N CYS A 3 6.44 24.62 32.21
CA CYS A 3 7.35 24.45 31.08
C CYS A 3 8.78 24.92 31.40
N ARG A 4 9.80 24.18 30.94
CA ARG A 4 11.17 24.69 30.66
C ARG A 4 11.45 24.40 29.17
N LYS A 5 11.33 25.35 28.25
CA LYS A 5 12.32 26.38 27.84
C LYS A 5 13.76 25.85 27.72
N ILE A 6 14.13 25.41 26.52
CA ILE A 6 15.50 25.54 26.00
C ILE A 6 15.38 26.22 24.63
N MET A 7 15.63 27.52 24.64
CA MET A 7 15.80 28.39 23.47
C MET A 7 17.28 28.40 23.10
N PHE A 8 17.63 27.92 21.91
CA PHE A 8 18.96 28.14 21.34
C PHE A 8 18.95 29.48 20.59
N LYS A 9 19.67 30.45 21.16
CA LYS A 9 19.87 31.81 20.66
C LYS A 9 20.95 31.74 19.58
N ARG A 10 20.65 32.09 18.33
CA ARG A 10 21.68 32.50 17.35
C ARG A 10 21.38 33.91 16.86
N SER A 11 22.37 34.75 17.10
CA SER A 11 22.41 36.19 16.88
C SER A 11 22.41 36.53 15.38
N LEU A 12 21.48 37.38 14.96
CA LEU A 12 21.51 38.10 13.70
C LEU A 12 22.22 39.44 13.94
N THR A 13 23.38 39.65 13.32
CA THR A 13 23.99 40.96 13.17
C THR A 13 23.44 41.61 11.90
N ALA A 14 22.70 42.70 12.08
CA ALA A 14 22.18 43.53 11.01
C ALA A 14 23.31 44.38 10.39
N SER A 15 23.44 44.33 9.07
CA SER A 15 24.15 45.31 8.26
C SER A 15 23.14 45.96 7.33
N THR A 16 23.00 47.28 7.46
CA THR A 16 22.06 48.14 6.75
C THR A 16 22.65 48.60 5.41
N SER A 17 21.88 48.46 4.34
CA SER A 17 22.09 49.20 3.07
C SER A 17 20.73 49.44 2.41
N PRO A 18 20.47 50.65 1.86
CA PRO A 18 19.13 51.09 1.50
C PRO A 18 18.68 50.56 0.13
N MET A 19 17.51 49.91 0.07
CA MET A 19 16.87 49.51 -1.18
C MET A 19 16.22 50.69 -1.91
N ARG A 20 16.52 50.79 -3.21
CA ARG A 20 15.87 51.67 -4.18
C ARG A 20 14.37 51.32 -4.29
N LYS A 21 13.51 52.35 -4.29
CA LYS A 21 12.09 52.28 -4.66
C LYS A 21 11.93 51.73 -6.08
N LEU A 22 11.29 50.57 -6.22
CA LEU A 22 10.70 50.10 -7.48
C LEU A 22 9.18 50.24 -7.37
N ARG A 23 8.62 51.12 -8.21
CA ARG A 23 7.17 51.33 -8.41
C ARG A 23 6.55 50.07 -9.02
N LEU A 24 5.47 49.57 -8.43
CA LEU A 24 4.55 48.62 -9.08
C LEU A 24 3.51 49.41 -9.90
N PRO A 25 3.10 48.95 -11.09
CA PRO A 25 2.01 49.56 -11.85
C PRO A 25 0.63 49.14 -11.32
N PRO A 26 -0.44 49.90 -11.60
CA PRO A 26 -1.77 49.66 -11.02
C PRO A 26 -2.51 48.51 -11.73
N LEU A 27 -3.37 47.83 -10.96
CA LEU A 27 -4.26 46.76 -11.40
C LEU A 27 -5.32 47.28 -12.39
N SER A 28 -5.34 46.71 -13.60
CA SER A 28 -6.48 46.77 -14.51
C SER A 28 -7.37 45.54 -14.30
N SER A 29 -8.62 45.79 -13.96
CA SER A 29 -9.71 44.83 -13.83
C SER A 29 -10.01 44.12 -15.16
N SER A 30 -9.82 42.80 -15.21
CA SER A 30 -10.60 41.94 -16.10
C SER A 30 -10.92 40.63 -15.36
N SER A 31 -12.21 40.36 -15.30
CA SER A 31 -12.85 39.24 -14.63
C SER A 31 -12.73 37.97 -15.46
N SER A 32 -12.06 36.95 -14.93
CA SER A 32 -12.32 35.55 -15.29
C SER A 32 -11.78 34.65 -14.19
N SER A 33 -12.69 34.15 -13.35
CA SER A 33 -12.44 33.14 -12.32
C SER A 33 -11.83 31.88 -12.95
N PRO A 34 -10.76 31.27 -12.40
CA PRO A 34 -10.37 29.94 -12.83
C PRO A 34 -11.25 28.93 -12.10
N SER A 35 -12.29 28.47 -12.79
CA SER A 35 -13.04 27.28 -12.39
C SER A 35 -12.06 26.11 -12.33
N LEU A 36 -11.76 25.60 -11.14
CA LEU A 36 -11.10 24.31 -10.95
C LEU A 36 -12.09 23.20 -11.32
N LEU A 37 -12.37 23.05 -12.62
CA LEU A 37 -13.01 21.88 -13.18
C LEU A 37 -11.99 20.74 -13.09
N LEU A 38 -12.25 19.76 -12.22
CA LEU A 38 -11.67 18.44 -12.35
C LEU A 38 -11.97 17.96 -13.77
N ARG A 39 -10.94 17.89 -14.62
CA ARG A 39 -11.07 17.20 -15.90
C ARG A 39 -11.35 15.73 -15.58
N PRO A 40 -12.44 15.13 -16.11
CA PRO A 40 -12.58 13.68 -16.06
C PRO A 40 -11.36 13.08 -16.75
N PHE A 41 -10.85 11.97 -16.21
CA PHE A 41 -9.79 11.18 -16.83
C PHE A 41 -10.22 10.82 -18.25
N SER A 42 -9.74 11.57 -19.24
CA SER A 42 -9.85 11.19 -20.65
C SER A 42 -8.98 9.96 -20.84
N SER A 43 -9.57 8.87 -21.31
CA SER A 43 -8.97 7.55 -21.57
C SER A 43 -7.89 7.52 -22.67
N SER A 44 -7.21 8.64 -22.93
CA SER A 44 -6.12 8.74 -23.89
C SER A 44 -4.79 8.95 -23.18
N ASN A 45 -4.42 8.04 -22.29
CA ASN A 45 -2.99 7.84 -22.04
C ASN A 45 -2.40 7.20 -23.30
N PRO A 46 -1.34 7.76 -23.91
CA PRO A 46 -0.63 7.06 -24.96
C PRO A 46 -0.19 5.72 -24.39
N LEU A 47 -0.65 4.64 -25.01
CA LEU A 47 -0.31 3.25 -24.69
C LEU A 47 1.18 3.18 -24.38
N GLN A 48 1.52 2.96 -23.11
CA GLN A 48 2.87 2.52 -22.78
C GLN A 48 3.12 1.26 -23.62
N PRO A 49 4.33 1.08 -24.17
CA PRO A 49 4.62 -0.12 -24.94
C PRO A 49 4.40 -1.31 -24.03
N SER A 50 3.33 -2.06 -24.27
CA SER A 50 3.07 -3.32 -23.59
C SER A 50 4.25 -4.22 -23.92
N ILE A 51 5.15 -4.42 -22.94
CA ILE A 51 6.25 -5.38 -23.09
C ILE A 51 5.60 -6.70 -23.48
N SER A 52 5.99 -7.28 -24.62
CA SER A 52 5.39 -8.53 -25.05
C SER A 52 5.65 -9.61 -23.97
N PRO A 53 4.67 -10.48 -23.67
CA PRO A 53 4.86 -11.56 -22.70
C PRO A 53 6.10 -12.41 -22.99
N SER A 54 6.45 -12.56 -24.27
CA SER A 54 7.66 -13.24 -24.73
C SER A 54 8.97 -12.60 -24.26
N ILE A 55 9.05 -11.28 -24.18
CA ILE A 55 10.24 -10.57 -23.69
C ILE A 55 10.33 -10.74 -22.17
N GLN A 56 9.22 -10.66 -21.44
CA GLN A 56 9.19 -10.87 -20.00
C GLN A 56 9.68 -12.28 -19.63
N SER A 57 9.14 -13.31 -20.28
CA SER A 57 9.58 -14.70 -20.07
C SER A 57 11.06 -14.90 -20.42
N SER A 58 11.56 -14.25 -21.48
CA SER A 58 12.97 -14.31 -21.87
C SER A 58 13.89 -13.66 -20.83
N VAL A 59 13.50 -12.50 -20.28
CA VAL A 59 14.25 -11.82 -19.22
C VAL A 59 14.25 -12.66 -17.94
N LEU A 60 13.10 -13.17 -17.51
CA LEU A 60 12.99 -14.03 -16.32
C LEU A 60 13.83 -15.31 -16.46
N SER A 61 13.79 -15.95 -17.64
CA SER A 61 14.63 -17.11 -17.95
C SER A 61 16.12 -16.77 -17.85
N THR A 62 16.54 -15.64 -18.43
CA THR A 62 17.94 -15.18 -18.39
C THR A 62 18.39 -14.88 -16.95
N CYS A 63 17.58 -14.17 -16.17
CA CYS A 63 17.84 -13.90 -14.75
C CYS A 63 17.96 -15.21 -13.95
N SER A 64 17.10 -16.19 -14.22
CA SER A 64 17.16 -17.50 -13.55
C SER A 64 18.44 -18.26 -13.90
N SER A 65 18.87 -18.24 -15.16
CA SER A 65 20.14 -18.84 -15.59
C SER A 65 21.35 -18.14 -14.95
N LEU A 66 21.34 -16.80 -14.91
CA LEU A 66 22.38 -16.03 -14.24
C LEU A 66 22.45 -16.35 -12.74
N HIS A 67 21.30 -16.37 -12.06
CA HIS A 67 21.23 -16.74 -10.64
C HIS A 67 21.79 -18.15 -10.41
N ALA A 68 21.39 -19.13 -11.21
CA ALA A 68 21.91 -20.50 -11.14
C ALA A 68 23.44 -20.56 -11.36
N SER A 69 24.00 -19.70 -12.22
CA SER A 69 25.45 -19.62 -12.45
C SER A 69 26.22 -19.00 -11.28
N VAL A 70 25.62 -18.04 -10.56
CA VAL A 70 26.25 -17.32 -9.44
C VAL A 70 26.11 -18.10 -8.12
N MET A 71 25.06 -18.91 -7.98
CA MET A 71 24.75 -19.61 -6.74
C MET A 71 25.87 -20.55 -6.23
N PRO A 72 26.59 -21.32 -7.08
CA PRO A 72 27.76 -22.09 -6.65
C PRO A 72 28.93 -21.24 -6.12
N LEU A 73 29.09 -20.02 -6.62
CA LEU A 73 30.11 -19.10 -6.10
C LEU A 73 29.70 -18.58 -4.72
N ASN A 74 28.42 -18.26 -4.56
CA ASN A 74 27.87 -17.76 -3.30
C ASN A 74 28.03 -18.76 -2.13
N THR A 75 27.86 -20.06 -2.38
CA THR A 75 28.10 -21.10 -1.36
C THR A 75 29.57 -21.18 -0.94
N LYS A 76 30.50 -20.96 -1.87
CA LYS A 76 31.95 -21.04 -1.62
C LYS A 76 32.45 -19.84 -0.81
N ILE A 77 31.93 -18.66 -1.08
CA ILE A 77 32.38 -17.40 -0.45
C ILE A 77 31.58 -17.01 0.80
N ARG A 78 30.64 -17.84 1.25
CA ARG A 78 29.66 -17.50 2.31
C ARG A 78 28.96 -16.17 2.01
N GLY A 79 28.56 -15.98 0.75
CA GLY A 79 28.07 -14.70 0.27
C GLY A 79 26.69 -14.34 0.84
N PRO A 80 26.27 -13.07 0.67
CA PRO A 80 25.04 -12.52 1.26
C PRO A 80 23.77 -12.99 0.53
N LEU A 81 23.88 -13.73 -0.57
CA LEU A 81 22.70 -14.18 -1.30
C LEU A 81 22.08 -15.33 -0.52
N GLU A 82 20.83 -15.15 -0.10
CA GLU A 82 20.06 -16.23 0.51
C GLU A 82 19.93 -17.38 -0.51
N LYS A 83 19.89 -18.61 -0.01
CA LYS A 83 19.53 -19.76 -0.85
C LYS A 83 18.05 -19.60 -1.21
N ASN A 84 17.76 -18.83 -2.25
CA ASN A 84 16.44 -18.83 -2.86
C ASN A 84 16.27 -20.19 -3.55
N SER A 85 15.84 -21.20 -2.80
CA SER A 85 15.26 -22.42 -3.36
C SER A 85 13.91 -22.16 -4.04
N ASP A 86 13.41 -20.93 -3.91
CA ASP A 86 12.09 -20.52 -4.31
C ASP A 86 12.10 -20.17 -5.79
N LYS A 87 11.23 -20.81 -6.56
CA LYS A 87 10.78 -20.20 -7.80
C LYS A 87 10.19 -18.84 -7.45
N THR A 88 10.70 -17.80 -8.09
CA THR A 88 10.12 -16.46 -8.01
C THR A 88 8.69 -16.53 -8.55
N THR A 89 7.79 -15.70 -8.03
CA THR A 89 6.43 -15.60 -8.58
C THR A 89 6.49 -15.25 -10.07
N ASP A 90 5.65 -15.89 -10.88
CA ASP A 90 5.66 -15.75 -12.33
C ASP A 90 5.37 -14.32 -12.82
N LEU A 91 4.67 -13.54 -12.00
CA LEU A 91 4.30 -12.16 -12.28
C LEU A 91 4.74 -11.24 -11.14
N PRO A 92 5.08 -9.96 -11.45
CA PRO A 92 5.22 -8.95 -10.43
C PRO A 92 3.90 -8.75 -9.70
N PHE A 93 3.94 -8.30 -8.45
CA PHE A 93 2.73 -8.11 -7.68
C PHE A 93 2.71 -6.87 -6.78
N VAL A 94 1.50 -6.35 -6.62
CA VAL A 94 1.17 -5.25 -5.72
C VAL A 94 0.58 -5.84 -4.44
N PHE A 95 1.21 -5.55 -3.31
CA PHE A 95 0.73 -6.00 -2.00
C PHE A 95 -0.01 -4.88 -1.28
N LEU A 96 -1.28 -5.12 -0.94
CA LEU A 96 -2.14 -4.18 -0.25
C LEU A 96 -2.23 -4.55 1.23
N VAL A 97 -1.87 -3.60 2.09
CA VAL A 97 -1.92 -3.74 3.55
C VAL A 97 -2.64 -2.53 4.14
N GLY A 98 -3.36 -2.69 5.24
CA GLY A 98 -4.04 -1.56 5.88
C GLY A 98 -5.17 -1.96 6.80
N ASN A 99 -5.72 -0.94 7.48
CA ASN A 99 -6.81 -1.10 8.45
C ASN A 99 -8.03 -1.81 7.86
N HIS A 100 -8.81 -2.42 8.75
CA HIS A 100 -10.15 -2.87 8.42
C HIS A 100 -11.00 -1.69 7.90
N SER A 101 -11.71 -1.93 6.79
CA SER A 101 -12.49 -0.94 6.03
C SER A 101 -11.70 0.19 5.34
N SER A 102 -10.37 0.14 5.24
CA SER A 102 -9.60 1.19 4.54
C SER A 102 -9.77 1.21 3.00
N GLY A 103 -10.48 0.22 2.44
CA GLY A 103 -10.84 0.18 1.03
C GLY A 103 -9.88 -0.60 0.12
N LYS A 104 -9.05 -1.49 0.68
CA LYS A 104 -8.14 -2.37 -0.08
C LYS A 104 -8.89 -3.21 -1.13
N SER A 105 -9.90 -3.95 -0.70
CA SER A 105 -10.72 -4.82 -1.56
C SER A 105 -11.47 -4.02 -2.62
N SER A 106 -12.01 -2.83 -2.26
CA SER A 106 -12.63 -1.91 -3.20
C SER A 106 -11.65 -1.38 -4.24
N PHE A 107 -10.41 -1.10 -3.83
CA PHE A 107 -9.35 -0.65 -4.74
C PHE A 107 -8.97 -1.76 -5.72
N ILE A 108 -8.83 -3.00 -5.27
CA ILE A 108 -8.58 -4.16 -6.15
C ILE A 108 -9.69 -4.26 -7.19
N ASN A 109 -10.96 -4.23 -6.77
CA ASN A 109 -12.08 -4.32 -7.69
C ASN A 109 -12.07 -3.18 -8.72
N HIS A 110 -11.75 -1.96 -8.27
CA HIS A 110 -11.67 -0.79 -9.14
C HIS A 110 -10.53 -0.92 -10.17
N VAL A 111 -9.32 -1.28 -9.72
CA VAL A 111 -8.15 -1.44 -10.60
C VAL A 111 -8.37 -2.57 -11.61
N LEU A 112 -8.95 -3.69 -11.18
CA LEU A 112 -9.21 -4.82 -12.07
C LEU A 112 -10.41 -4.60 -13.00
N GLY A 113 -11.25 -3.59 -12.72
CA GLY A 113 -12.49 -3.33 -13.47
C GLY A 113 -13.58 -4.37 -13.21
N ARG A 114 -13.48 -5.15 -12.13
CA ARG A 114 -14.33 -6.32 -11.86
C ARG A 114 -14.57 -6.49 -10.37
N ASP A 115 -15.71 -7.05 -10.01
CA ASP A 115 -16.00 -7.42 -8.63
C ASP A 115 -15.33 -8.76 -8.29
N VAL A 116 -14.21 -8.73 -7.58
CA VAL A 116 -13.39 -9.91 -7.25
C VAL A 116 -13.39 -10.17 -5.75
N GLN A 117 -13.27 -9.12 -4.95
CA GLN A 117 -13.34 -9.17 -3.49
C GLN A 117 -14.65 -8.60 -2.98
N THR A 118 -15.17 -9.17 -1.90
CA THR A 118 -16.38 -8.64 -1.26
C THR A 118 -16.03 -7.34 -0.54
N ALA A 119 -16.41 -6.20 -1.12
CA ALA A 119 -16.21 -4.90 -0.51
C ALA A 119 -17.44 -4.52 0.35
N GLY A 120 -17.31 -4.58 1.68
CA GLY A 120 -18.38 -4.25 2.62
C GLY A 120 -17.88 -3.73 3.97
N VAL A 121 -18.83 -3.35 4.83
CA VAL A 121 -18.53 -2.81 6.18
C VAL A 121 -18.26 -3.93 7.20
N ALA A 122 -18.77 -5.14 6.96
CA ALA A 122 -18.49 -6.31 7.78
C ALA A 122 -16.99 -6.73 7.65
N PRO A 123 -16.38 -7.33 8.69
CA PRO A 123 -15.11 -8.05 8.53
C PRO A 123 -15.34 -9.23 7.59
N THR A 124 -15.09 -9.03 6.30
CA THR A 124 -15.35 -10.03 5.26
C THR A 124 -14.17 -10.96 5.03
N ASP A 125 -12.94 -10.49 5.28
CA ASP A 125 -11.73 -11.21 4.88
C ASP A 125 -10.71 -11.28 6.02
N ASP A 126 -10.59 -12.49 6.55
CA ASP A 126 -9.52 -12.97 7.44
C ASP A 126 -8.36 -13.64 6.65
N CYS A 127 -8.49 -13.71 5.32
CA CYS A 127 -7.57 -14.40 4.42
C CYS A 127 -6.65 -13.44 3.66
N PHE A 128 -5.40 -13.86 3.45
CA PHE A 128 -4.59 -13.32 2.36
C PHE A 128 -5.13 -13.84 1.03
N THR A 129 -5.50 -12.94 0.12
CA THR A 129 -6.01 -13.36 -1.19
C THR A 129 -5.10 -12.90 -2.30
N VAL A 130 -4.53 -13.87 -3.01
CA VAL A 130 -3.78 -13.64 -4.25
C VAL A 130 -4.78 -13.55 -5.39
N VAL A 131 -4.81 -12.42 -6.09
CA VAL A 131 -5.60 -12.24 -7.31
C VAL A 131 -4.65 -12.22 -8.49
N SER A 132 -4.76 -13.23 -9.35
CA SER A 132 -3.87 -13.42 -10.50
C SER A 132 -4.66 -13.35 -11.81
N PRO A 133 -4.13 -12.70 -12.86
CA PRO A 133 -4.73 -12.78 -14.19
C PRO A 133 -4.57 -14.20 -14.77
N GLY A 134 -5.58 -14.69 -15.49
CA GLY A 134 -5.48 -15.99 -16.15
C GLY A 134 -6.54 -16.21 -17.22
N PRO A 135 -6.51 -17.36 -17.90
CA PRO A 135 -7.36 -17.63 -19.06
C PRO A 135 -8.82 -17.94 -18.69
N LYS A 136 -9.10 -18.24 -17.42
CA LYS A 136 -10.42 -18.57 -16.92
C LYS A 136 -10.53 -18.20 -15.44
N ASP A 137 -11.75 -17.86 -15.02
CA ASP A 137 -12.08 -17.70 -13.61
C ASP A 137 -11.97 -19.00 -12.82
N ILE A 138 -11.11 -18.99 -11.82
CA ILE A 138 -10.88 -20.13 -10.92
C ILE A 138 -10.66 -19.60 -9.51
N ASP A 139 -11.32 -20.21 -8.53
CA ASP A 139 -11.04 -20.01 -7.11
C ASP A 139 -10.37 -21.26 -6.55
N GLN A 140 -9.29 -21.07 -5.81
CA GLN A 140 -8.55 -22.13 -5.13
C GLN A 140 -8.32 -21.76 -3.67
N ASP A 141 -8.31 -22.78 -2.82
CA ASP A 141 -7.95 -22.65 -1.43
C ASP A 141 -6.43 -22.57 -1.24
N GLY A 142 -6.00 -22.24 -0.02
CA GLY A 142 -4.58 -22.09 0.27
C GLY A 142 -3.77 -23.39 0.15
N PRO A 143 -4.28 -24.58 0.54
CA PRO A 143 -3.60 -25.84 0.25
C PRO A 143 -3.30 -26.06 -1.24
N ALA A 144 -4.24 -25.74 -2.15
CA ALA A 144 -3.99 -25.83 -3.58
C ALA A 144 -2.94 -24.81 -4.06
N LEU A 145 -3.07 -23.54 -3.68
CA LEU A 145 -2.12 -22.47 -4.03
C LEU A 145 -0.69 -22.76 -3.55
N ILE A 146 -0.56 -23.18 -2.30
CA ILE A 146 0.74 -23.47 -1.65
C ILE A 146 1.26 -24.85 -2.07
N GLY A 147 0.36 -25.70 -2.56
CA GLY A 147 0.60 -26.99 -3.22
C GLY A 147 1.34 -26.85 -4.54
N ASP A 148 0.98 -25.81 -5.31
CA ASP A 148 1.48 -25.55 -6.64
C ASP A 148 2.90 -24.92 -6.62
N PRO A 149 3.94 -25.64 -7.08
CA PRO A 149 5.29 -25.12 -7.11
C PRO A 149 5.48 -23.98 -8.13
N ASP A 150 4.62 -23.89 -9.15
CA ASP A 150 4.75 -22.88 -10.21
C ASP A 150 4.24 -21.50 -9.75
N MET A 151 3.34 -21.46 -8.77
CA MET A 151 2.81 -20.18 -8.25
C MET A 151 3.80 -19.39 -7.37
N GLY A 152 4.85 -20.03 -6.83
CA GLY A 152 5.87 -19.36 -6.02
C GLY A 152 5.50 -19.04 -4.57
N PHE A 153 4.41 -19.62 -4.03
CA PHE A 153 3.94 -19.40 -2.65
C PHE A 153 4.21 -20.57 -1.69
N SER A 154 4.95 -21.59 -2.13
CA SER A 154 5.20 -22.82 -1.36
C SER A 154 5.85 -22.56 0.01
N ASN A 155 6.64 -21.50 0.16
CA ASN A 155 7.31 -21.17 1.42
C ASN A 155 6.38 -20.65 2.51
N LEU A 156 5.15 -20.25 2.18
CA LEU A 156 4.15 -19.91 3.19
C LEU A 156 3.83 -21.10 4.11
N ARG A 157 4.17 -22.34 3.73
CA ARG A 157 4.06 -23.53 4.60
C ARG A 157 4.78 -23.37 5.93
N HIS A 158 5.88 -22.60 5.99
CA HIS A 158 6.66 -22.41 7.23
C HIS A 158 5.87 -21.68 8.32
N PHE A 159 4.87 -20.87 7.97
CA PHE A 159 3.98 -20.20 8.93
C PHE A 159 2.90 -21.13 9.51
N GLY A 160 2.85 -22.38 9.03
CA GLY A 160 2.01 -23.43 9.58
C GLY A 160 0.61 -23.51 8.98
N PRO A 161 -0.15 -24.56 9.35
CA PRO A 161 -1.45 -24.87 8.73
C PRO A 161 -2.49 -23.77 8.88
N SER A 162 -2.46 -23.01 9.97
CA SER A 162 -3.41 -21.91 10.19
C SER A 162 -3.33 -20.87 9.08
N LEU A 163 -2.13 -20.42 8.69
CA LEU A 163 -1.99 -19.48 7.57
C LEU A 163 -2.44 -20.10 6.26
N ILE A 164 -2.11 -21.37 6.02
CA ILE A 164 -2.49 -22.09 4.79
C ILE A 164 -4.01 -22.03 4.61
N HIS A 165 -4.80 -22.24 5.66
CA HIS A 165 -6.26 -22.13 5.59
C HIS A 165 -6.76 -20.68 5.44
N HIS A 166 -5.97 -19.70 5.89
CA HIS A 166 -6.23 -18.26 5.71
C HIS A 166 -5.55 -17.68 4.46
N THR A 167 -5.35 -18.50 3.42
CA THR A 167 -4.82 -18.05 2.13
C THR A 167 -5.75 -18.51 1.02
N ARG A 168 -5.95 -17.68 0.00
CA ARG A 168 -6.81 -17.99 -1.17
C ARG A 168 -6.16 -17.51 -2.45
N LEU A 169 -6.46 -18.19 -3.55
CA LEU A 169 -6.13 -17.75 -4.91
C LEU A 169 -7.41 -17.52 -5.70
N LYS A 170 -7.46 -16.39 -6.40
CA LYS A 170 -8.52 -16.00 -7.32
C LYS A 170 -7.90 -15.69 -8.68
N ILE A 171 -8.01 -16.62 -9.62
CA ILE A 171 -7.62 -16.41 -11.02
C ILE A 171 -8.78 -15.74 -11.73
N ARG A 172 -8.53 -14.64 -12.46
CA ARG A 172 -9.58 -13.89 -13.17
C ARG A 172 -9.20 -13.65 -14.62
N GLU A 173 -10.15 -13.96 -15.52
CA GLU A 173 -10.04 -13.59 -16.93
C GLU A 173 -10.44 -12.13 -17.16
N ASN A 174 -9.95 -11.55 -18.26
CA ASN A 174 -10.31 -10.22 -18.76
C ASN A 174 -10.22 -9.08 -17.73
N THR A 175 -9.19 -9.08 -16.89
CA THR A 175 -8.93 -7.97 -15.96
C THR A 175 -8.25 -6.80 -16.67
N ASN A 176 -8.45 -5.58 -16.18
CA ASN A 176 -7.73 -4.39 -16.67
C ASN A 176 -6.23 -4.39 -16.32
N ALA A 177 -5.75 -5.41 -15.62
CA ALA A 177 -4.37 -5.58 -15.17
C ALA A 177 -3.85 -6.99 -15.51
N PRO A 178 -3.61 -7.32 -16.79
CA PRO A 178 -3.21 -8.66 -17.21
C PRO A 178 -1.73 -8.99 -16.89
N SER A 179 -0.93 -8.00 -16.47
CA SER A 179 0.53 -8.12 -16.38
C SER A 179 1.07 -8.20 -14.95
N PHE A 180 0.22 -8.18 -13.92
CA PHE A 180 0.65 -8.24 -12.53
C PHE A 180 -0.44 -8.84 -11.64
N MET A 181 -0.04 -9.38 -10.48
CA MET A 181 -0.96 -9.88 -9.45
C MET A 181 -1.23 -8.81 -8.40
N MET A 182 -2.36 -8.92 -7.71
CA MET A 182 -2.67 -8.12 -6.53
C MET A 182 -2.90 -9.01 -5.33
N ILE A 183 -2.30 -8.66 -4.19
CA ILE A 183 -2.44 -9.43 -2.96
C ILE A 183 -3.18 -8.57 -1.94
N ASP A 184 -4.39 -8.99 -1.56
CA ASP A 184 -5.16 -8.37 -0.48
C ASP A 184 -4.77 -8.99 0.86
N SER A 185 -4.43 -8.16 1.85
CA SER A 185 -4.22 -8.62 3.22
C SER A 185 -5.51 -8.58 4.04
N PRO A 186 -5.63 -9.43 5.07
CA PRO A 186 -6.61 -9.23 6.13
C PRO A 186 -6.56 -7.80 6.68
N GLY A 187 -7.72 -7.26 7.04
CA GLY A 187 -7.81 -5.93 7.66
C GLY A 187 -7.22 -5.92 9.07
N MET A 188 -6.31 -4.98 9.34
CA MET A 188 -5.82 -4.78 10.71
C MET A 188 -6.94 -4.20 11.58
N ILE A 189 -7.16 -4.82 12.74
CA ILE A 189 -8.18 -4.45 13.71
C ILE A 189 -7.48 -4.11 15.02
N ASP A 190 -7.80 -2.95 15.60
CA ASP A 190 -7.41 -2.70 16.99
C ASP A 190 -8.31 -3.58 17.88
N SER A 191 -7.72 -4.57 18.55
CA SER A 191 -8.33 -5.07 19.78
C SER A 191 -7.98 -4.08 20.90
N PRO A 192 -8.96 -3.49 21.62
CA PRO A 192 -8.71 -2.49 22.66
C PRO A 192 -7.93 -3.02 23.89
N VAL A 193 -7.40 -4.25 23.88
CA VAL A 193 -6.90 -4.95 25.07
C VAL A 193 -5.38 -4.83 25.30
N THR A 194 -4.61 -4.16 24.44
CA THR A 194 -3.13 -4.10 24.62
C THR A 194 -2.56 -2.69 24.76
N ARG A 195 -3.27 -1.79 25.45
CA ARG A 195 -2.70 -0.49 25.88
C ARG A 195 -2.40 -0.39 27.37
N GLU A 196 -2.92 -1.27 28.22
CA GLU A 196 -2.61 -1.26 29.67
C GLU A 196 -1.32 -2.00 30.03
N THR A 197 -0.76 -2.83 29.15
CA THR A 197 0.46 -3.61 29.42
C THR A 197 1.75 -2.99 28.85
N LEU A 198 1.77 -1.70 28.52
CA LEU A 198 3.00 -0.98 28.17
C LEU A 198 3.87 -0.61 29.39
N GLY A 199 3.50 -1.06 30.60
CA GLY A 199 4.21 -0.77 31.84
C GLY A 199 4.94 -1.92 32.52
N LEU A 200 4.69 -3.19 32.19
CA LEU A 200 5.30 -4.30 32.93
C LEU A 200 5.21 -5.65 32.18
N SER A 201 6.16 -5.93 31.29
CA SER A 201 6.80 -7.24 31.09
C SER A 201 7.44 -7.35 29.70
N SER A 202 8.76 -7.35 29.70
CA SER A 202 9.63 -7.58 28.55
C SER A 202 9.71 -9.07 28.17
N SER A 203 8.58 -9.76 27.97
CA SER A 203 8.62 -11.22 27.75
C SER A 203 7.39 -11.89 27.08
N SER A 204 6.52 -11.18 26.36
CA SER A 204 5.51 -11.84 25.50
C SER A 204 5.16 -11.04 24.24
N ARG A 205 5.94 -11.27 23.19
CA ARG A 205 5.77 -10.74 21.82
C ARG A 205 4.71 -11.49 21.00
N ASN A 206 3.51 -11.71 21.53
CA ASN A 206 2.50 -12.51 20.83
C ASN A 206 1.37 -11.63 20.27
N ASN A 207 1.63 -10.99 19.13
CA ASN A 207 0.60 -10.56 18.15
C ASN A 207 -0.13 -11.77 17.50
N VAL A 208 0.07 -12.98 18.03
CA VAL A 208 -0.47 -14.28 17.57
C VAL A 208 -1.91 -14.50 18.02
N MET A 209 -2.44 -13.71 18.96
CA MET A 209 -3.60 -14.10 19.78
C MET A 209 -5.00 -13.94 19.15
N ASP A 210 -5.14 -13.70 17.85
CA ASP A 210 -6.48 -13.72 17.21
C ASP A 210 -6.52 -14.50 15.88
N ARG A 211 -5.43 -14.51 15.10
CA ARG A 211 -5.40 -15.14 13.76
C ARG A 211 -4.80 -16.55 13.75
N GLY A 212 -4.14 -16.97 14.83
CA GLY A 212 -3.51 -18.30 14.92
C GLY A 212 -2.28 -18.50 14.03
N TYR A 213 -1.69 -17.42 13.49
CA TYR A 213 -0.43 -17.43 12.76
C TYR A 213 0.32 -16.10 12.98
N ASP A 214 1.62 -16.07 12.66
CA ASP A 214 2.46 -14.87 12.76
C ASP A 214 2.12 -13.88 11.63
N PHE A 215 1.15 -13.01 11.87
CA PHE A 215 0.72 -12.01 10.88
C PHE A 215 1.85 -11.05 10.48
N GLU A 216 2.69 -10.60 11.42
CA GLU A 216 3.80 -9.68 11.10
C GLU A 216 4.84 -10.35 10.19
N GLY A 217 5.20 -11.59 10.48
CA GLY A 217 6.12 -12.38 9.66
C GLY A 217 5.58 -12.64 8.26
N VAL A 218 4.28 -12.91 8.13
CA VAL A 218 3.65 -13.13 6.82
C VAL A 218 3.60 -11.84 6.00
N VAL A 219 3.23 -10.71 6.61
CA VAL A 219 3.26 -9.41 5.95
C VAL A 219 4.67 -9.08 5.49
N ARG A 220 5.69 -9.36 6.32
CA ARG A 220 7.10 -9.18 5.91
C ARG A 220 7.46 -10.06 4.73
N TRP A 221 7.07 -11.33 4.74
CA TRP A 221 7.35 -12.28 3.66
C TRP A 221 6.78 -11.81 2.31
N PHE A 222 5.52 -11.35 2.30
CA PHE A 222 4.91 -10.77 1.10
C PHE A 222 5.57 -9.46 0.70
N ALA A 223 5.84 -8.58 1.67
CA ALA A 223 6.44 -7.29 1.41
C ALA A 223 7.84 -7.40 0.79
N GLU A 224 8.67 -8.34 1.25
CA GLU A 224 10.01 -8.57 0.69
C GLU A 224 9.94 -8.96 -0.79
N ARG A 225 8.93 -9.73 -1.18
CA ARG A 225 8.72 -10.24 -2.55
C ARG A 225 7.90 -9.30 -3.45
N ALA A 226 7.10 -8.40 -2.87
CA ALA A 226 6.27 -7.47 -3.62
C ALA A 226 7.10 -6.44 -4.39
N ASP A 227 6.64 -6.04 -5.57
CA ASP A 227 7.23 -4.95 -6.34
C ASP A 227 6.75 -3.58 -5.84
N VAL A 228 5.49 -3.53 -5.38
CA VAL A 228 4.87 -2.33 -4.81
C VAL A 228 4.07 -2.72 -3.59
N ILE A 229 4.21 -1.95 -2.52
CA ILE A 229 3.43 -2.09 -1.29
C ILE A 229 2.54 -0.86 -1.14
N LEU A 230 1.23 -1.07 -1.07
CA LEU A 230 0.25 -0.01 -0.81
C LEU A 230 -0.26 -0.13 0.62
N LEU A 231 0.05 0.85 1.46
CA LEU A 231 -0.43 0.92 2.84
C LEU A 231 -1.63 1.86 2.94
N PHE A 232 -2.82 1.29 3.10
CA PHE A 232 -4.10 2.00 3.11
C PHE A 232 -4.53 2.42 4.52
N PHE A 233 -4.87 3.71 4.64
CA PHE A 233 -5.48 4.34 5.80
C PHE A 233 -6.90 4.82 5.52
N ASP A 234 -7.74 4.72 6.56
CA ASP A 234 -9.11 5.22 6.57
C ASP A 234 -9.17 6.55 7.37
N PRO A 235 -9.68 7.64 6.78
CA PRO A 235 -9.81 8.93 7.45
C PRO A 235 -10.77 8.94 8.65
N ASP A 236 -11.82 8.11 8.63
CA ASP A 236 -12.80 8.03 9.72
C ASP A 236 -12.25 7.27 10.94
N LYS A 237 -11.16 6.52 10.72
CA LYS A 237 -10.37 5.89 11.77
C LYS A 237 -8.97 6.52 11.79
N PRO A 238 -8.83 7.84 12.09
CA PRO A 238 -7.56 8.55 11.97
C PRO A 238 -6.54 8.15 13.06
N GLY A 239 -6.83 7.13 13.86
CA GLY A 239 -5.85 6.39 14.64
C GLY A 239 -5.22 5.30 13.80
N THR A 240 -3.96 5.48 13.42
CA THR A 240 -3.09 4.36 13.07
C THR A 240 -3.19 3.34 14.20
N THR A 241 -3.80 2.18 13.94
CA THR A 241 -3.93 1.13 14.96
C THR A 241 -2.54 0.77 15.49
N GLY A 242 -2.44 0.32 16.74
CA GLY A 242 -1.15 -0.10 17.30
C GLY A 242 -0.50 -1.16 16.42
N GLU A 243 -1.33 -2.05 15.88
CA GLU A 243 -0.97 -3.07 14.91
C GLU A 243 -0.40 -2.47 13.60
N THR A 244 -1.04 -1.46 13.00
CA THR A 244 -0.53 -0.85 11.75
C THR A 244 0.82 -0.20 11.93
N LEU A 245 1.03 0.48 13.06
CA LEU A 245 2.33 1.06 13.38
C LEU A 245 3.39 -0.03 13.60
N SER A 246 3.03 -1.13 14.26
CA SER A 246 3.91 -2.30 14.45
C SER A 246 4.32 -2.91 13.11
N ILE A 247 3.36 -3.14 12.21
CA ILE A 247 3.60 -3.65 10.86
C ILE A 247 4.50 -2.70 10.06
N LEU A 248 4.28 -1.39 10.15
CA LEU A 248 5.11 -0.42 9.44
C LEU A 248 6.58 -0.47 9.89
N VAL A 249 6.83 -0.67 11.19
CA VAL A 249 8.19 -0.72 11.75
C VAL A 249 8.83 -2.10 11.53
N ASN A 250 8.14 -3.17 11.94
CA ASN A 250 8.72 -4.51 12.03
C ASN A 250 8.67 -5.25 10.69
N SER A 251 7.55 -5.14 9.96
CA SER A 251 7.35 -5.89 8.72
C SER A 251 7.78 -5.10 7.50
N LEU A 252 7.47 -3.79 7.44
CA LEU A 252 7.73 -2.93 6.28
C LEU A 252 9.04 -2.13 6.38
N GLY A 253 9.74 -2.21 7.51
CA GLY A 253 11.02 -1.55 7.72
C GLY A 253 12.05 -1.92 6.65
N GLY A 254 12.70 -0.91 6.07
CA GLY A 254 13.71 -1.07 5.01
C GLY A 254 13.16 -1.18 3.59
N MET A 255 11.84 -1.25 3.41
CA MET A 255 11.18 -1.34 2.11
C MET A 255 10.58 -0.02 1.61
N ASP A 256 11.12 1.11 2.09
CA ASP A 256 10.56 2.43 1.78
C ASP A 256 10.56 2.77 0.30
N HIS A 257 11.51 2.22 -0.48
CA HIS A 257 11.66 2.48 -1.90
C HIS A 257 10.49 1.95 -2.75
N LYS A 258 9.69 1.03 -2.19
CA LYS A 258 8.51 0.43 -2.82
C LYS A 258 7.23 0.60 -2.00
N LEU A 259 7.28 1.35 -0.90
CA LEU A 259 6.14 1.60 -0.01
C LEU A 259 5.44 2.91 -0.38
N TYR A 260 4.13 2.82 -0.62
CA TYR A 260 3.26 3.96 -0.92
C TYR A 260 2.17 4.05 0.14
N ILE A 261 2.10 5.19 0.82
CA ILE A 261 1.11 5.44 1.87
C ILE A 261 -0.11 6.09 1.22
N VAL A 262 -1.28 5.50 1.43
CA VAL A 262 -2.54 5.91 0.79
C VAL A 262 -3.56 6.27 1.85
N LEU A 263 -4.00 7.54 1.86
CA LEU A 263 -5.17 7.98 2.62
C LEU A 263 -6.38 7.93 1.68
N ASN A 264 -7.20 6.89 1.84
CA ASN A 264 -8.37 6.68 0.99
C ASN A 264 -9.58 7.50 1.49
N LYS A 265 -10.68 7.47 0.75
CA LYS A 265 -11.96 8.08 1.12
C LYS A 265 -11.90 9.60 1.39
N ALA A 266 -11.01 10.30 0.69
CA ALA A 266 -10.84 11.74 0.86
C ALA A 266 -12.13 12.54 0.53
N ASP A 267 -13.03 11.95 -0.25
CA ASP A 267 -14.37 12.45 -0.59
C ASP A 267 -15.35 12.48 0.60
N GLN A 268 -15.12 11.68 1.65
CA GLN A 268 -16.01 11.65 2.82
C GLN A 268 -15.95 12.96 3.65
N PHE A 269 -14.87 13.74 3.49
CA PHE A 269 -14.73 15.01 4.19
C PHE A 269 -15.55 16.11 3.53
N LYS A 270 -16.65 16.50 4.19
CA LYS A 270 -17.45 17.67 3.77
C LYS A 270 -16.72 18.99 3.96
N LYS A 271 -15.81 19.06 4.94
CA LYS A 271 -15.11 20.29 5.31
C LYS A 271 -13.60 20.08 5.28
N ILE A 272 -12.90 21.05 4.71
CA ILE A 272 -11.43 21.01 4.59
C ILE A 272 -10.72 20.90 5.95
N HIS A 273 -11.31 21.42 7.03
CA HIS A 273 -10.71 21.33 8.36
C HIS A 273 -10.73 19.91 8.93
N ASP A 274 -11.76 19.12 8.62
CA ASP A 274 -11.85 17.73 9.08
C ASP A 274 -10.81 16.88 8.35
N PHE A 275 -10.67 17.11 7.03
CA PHE A 275 -9.60 16.52 6.23
C PHE A 275 -8.21 16.89 6.79
N ALA A 276 -7.96 18.19 7.01
CA ALA A 276 -6.66 18.66 7.51
C ALA A 276 -6.34 18.09 8.90
N ARG A 277 -7.35 17.94 9.77
CA ARG A 277 -7.20 17.29 11.08
C ARG A 277 -6.82 15.82 10.93
N ALA A 278 -7.55 15.04 10.14
CA ALA A 278 -7.27 13.62 9.94
C ALA A 278 -5.91 13.37 9.28
N TYR A 279 -5.59 14.13 8.23
CA TYR A 279 -4.29 14.09 7.56
C TYR A 279 -3.15 14.46 8.53
N GLY A 280 -3.34 15.52 9.34
CA GLY A 280 -2.38 15.92 10.37
C GLY A 280 -2.17 14.85 11.44
N SER A 281 -3.23 14.18 11.89
CA SER A 281 -3.15 13.05 12.83
C SER A 281 -2.38 11.87 12.24
N LEU A 282 -2.61 11.53 10.98
CA LEU A 282 -1.85 10.49 10.28
C LEU A 282 -0.35 10.85 10.22
N CYS A 283 -0.02 12.07 9.80
CA CYS A 283 1.35 12.57 9.76
C CYS A 283 2.05 12.47 11.13
N TRP A 284 1.36 12.90 12.20
CA TRP A 284 1.88 12.84 13.56
C TRP A 284 2.15 11.41 14.04
N ASN A 285 1.29 10.47 13.67
CA ASN A 285 1.49 9.08 14.05
C ASN A 285 2.63 8.43 13.27
N LEU A 286 2.71 8.68 11.96
CA LEU A 286 3.81 8.18 11.13
C LEU A 286 5.15 8.78 11.54
N SER A 287 5.20 10.05 11.97
CA SER A 287 6.46 10.69 12.41
C SER A 287 7.06 10.07 13.67
N LYS A 288 6.29 9.27 14.44
CA LYS A 288 6.80 8.54 15.60
C LYS A 288 7.54 7.26 15.23
N VAL A 289 7.21 6.68 14.07
CA VAL A 289 7.65 5.34 13.67
C VAL A 289 8.60 5.36 12.48
N ILE A 290 8.44 6.32 11.57
CA ILE A 290 9.34 6.47 10.43
C ILE A 290 10.56 7.28 10.90
N PRO A 291 11.77 6.69 10.94
CA PRO A 291 12.96 7.34 11.46
C PRO A 291 13.59 8.31 10.45
N ARG A 292 12.76 9.09 9.75
CA ARG A 292 13.19 10.07 8.74
C ARG A 292 12.76 11.47 9.13
N LYS A 293 13.59 12.43 8.74
CA LYS A 293 13.31 13.86 8.94
C LYS A 293 12.10 14.30 8.11
N ASP A 294 11.98 13.77 6.89
CA ASP A 294 10.89 14.07 5.98
C ASP A 294 9.95 12.86 5.89
N LEU A 295 8.65 13.12 6.02
CA LEU A 295 7.63 12.11 5.90
C LEU A 295 7.48 11.66 4.45
N PRO A 296 7.32 10.35 4.17
CA PRO A 296 6.98 9.89 2.83
C PRO A 296 5.71 10.55 2.31
N ARG A 297 5.61 10.66 0.99
CA ARG A 297 4.42 11.21 0.35
C ARG A 297 3.20 10.35 0.68
N ILE A 298 2.16 11.00 1.22
CA ILE A 298 0.85 10.40 1.43
C ILE A 298 -0.01 10.73 0.22
N TYR A 299 -0.52 9.70 -0.45
CA TYR A 299 -1.43 9.85 -1.58
C TYR A 299 -2.85 9.90 -1.07
N THR A 300 -3.56 10.98 -1.35
CA THR A 300 -5.00 11.08 -1.08
C THR A 300 -5.77 10.55 -2.27
N MET A 301 -6.72 9.65 -2.03
CA MET A 301 -7.56 9.11 -3.09
C MET A 301 -9.02 8.97 -2.64
N CYS A 302 -9.89 8.86 -3.63
CA CYS A 302 -11.28 8.45 -3.49
C CYS A 302 -11.58 7.49 -4.64
N LEU A 303 -12.39 6.45 -4.40
CA LEU A 303 -12.86 5.58 -5.46
C LEU A 303 -14.16 6.15 -6.02
N PRO A 304 -14.34 6.24 -7.35
CA PRO A 304 -15.57 6.73 -7.93
C PRO A 304 -16.72 5.78 -7.59
N VAL A 305 -17.86 6.34 -7.17
CA VAL A 305 -19.09 5.58 -6.93
C VAL A 305 -19.61 5.08 -8.27
N LYS A 306 -19.91 3.77 -8.40
CA LYS A 306 -20.63 3.21 -9.56
C LYS A 306 -22.02 3.86 -9.62
N GLY A 307 -22.17 4.98 -10.35
CA GLY A 307 -23.47 5.64 -10.51
C GLY A 307 -23.48 7.07 -11.06
N GLU A 308 -22.38 7.83 -11.09
CA GLU A 308 -22.41 9.25 -11.51
C GLU A 308 -21.67 9.53 -12.83
N GLY A 309 -21.77 8.61 -13.81
CA GLY A 309 -21.00 8.69 -15.06
C GLY A 309 -21.78 8.51 -16.37
N GLU A 310 -23.10 8.34 -16.35
CA GLU A 310 -23.94 8.36 -17.56
C GLU A 310 -25.08 9.35 -17.37
N GLY A 311 -24.73 10.64 -17.47
CA GLY A 311 -25.70 11.68 -17.73
C GLY A 311 -26.35 11.43 -19.08
N SER A 312 -27.60 11.00 -19.05
CA SER A 312 -28.49 11.01 -20.21
C SER A 312 -28.66 12.46 -20.65
N LEU A 313 -27.85 12.89 -21.61
CA LEU A 313 -28.17 14.00 -22.49
C LEU A 313 -29.45 13.61 -23.25
N LYS A 314 -30.59 13.94 -22.66
CA LYS A 314 -31.83 14.09 -23.42
C LYS A 314 -31.65 15.35 -24.25
N GLU A 315 -31.22 15.19 -25.50
CA GLU A 315 -31.61 16.12 -26.55
C GLU A 315 -33.13 16.00 -26.66
N GLY A 316 -33.83 17.04 -26.21
CA GLY A 316 -35.24 17.26 -26.45
C GLY A 316 -35.38 18.39 -27.46
N GLU A 317 -36.14 18.10 -28.52
CA GLU A 317 -36.70 19.01 -29.53
C GLU A 317 -37.20 20.35 -28.98
#